data_AF-A0A8B8NBP2-F1
#
_entry.id   AF-A0A8B8NBP2-F1
#
_cell.length_a   1.000
_cell.length_b   1.000
_cell.length_c   1.000
_cell.angle_alpha   90.00
_cell.angle_beta   90.00
_cell.angle_gamma   90.00
#
_symmetry.space_group_name_H-M   'P 1'
#
loop_
_entity.id
_entity.type
_entity.pdbx_description
1 polymer ?
#
loop_
_entity_poly.entity_id
_entity_poly.type
_entity_poly.pdbx_seq_one_letter_code
_entity_poly.pdbx_strand_id
1 'polypeptide(L)'
;FGCAISYQSRKKKPHVSYAFYSNVYELATNCDALVICCGLTEQTHHMINREVLLALGKEGVIVNIGHGSIIDEKEMVQLLVQGELGGAGLDVFENEPSVPEELLALDSVVLSPHTAVYTPETLSDLCDLVVGNLEAFFSNKPLLSSVTTTKLDSVGFT
;
A
#
# COMPACT_ATOMS: atom_id res chain seq x y z
N PHE A 1 -10.28 -5.62 18.01
CA PHE A 1 -10.58 -6.79 17.16
C PHE A 1 -10.05 -8.12 17.70
N GLY A 2 -9.03 -8.15 18.58
CA GLY A 2 -8.57 -9.43 19.17
C GLY A 2 -7.82 -10.36 18.20
N CYS A 3 -7.49 -9.86 17.00
CA CYS A 3 -6.77 -10.58 15.96
C CYS A 3 -5.30 -10.77 16.34
N ALA A 4 -4.73 -11.89 15.89
CA ALA A 4 -3.27 -12.04 15.85
C ALA A 4 -2.69 -11.09 14.79
N ILE A 5 -1.56 -10.45 15.11
CA ILE A 5 -0.88 -9.51 14.21
C ILE A 5 0.50 -10.05 13.87
N SER A 6 0.79 -10.10 12.59
CA SER A 6 2.11 -10.38 12.03
C SER A 6 2.42 -9.38 10.92
N TYR A 7 3.69 -9.28 10.53
CA TYR A 7 4.11 -8.30 9.53
C TYR A 7 5.30 -8.78 8.71
N GLN A 8 5.38 -8.25 7.50
CA GLN A 8 6.55 -8.30 6.65
C GLN A 8 7.09 -6.88 6.49
N SER A 9 8.42 -6.74 6.51
CA SER A 9 9.09 -5.55 5.98
C SER A 9 10.52 -5.89 5.59
N ARG A 10 11.22 -4.98 4.89
CA ARG A 10 12.62 -5.17 4.49
C ARG A 10 13.57 -5.58 5.62
N LYS A 11 13.31 -5.14 6.85
CA LYS A 11 14.11 -5.47 8.04
C LYS A 11 13.20 -5.62 9.25
N LYS A 12 13.47 -6.63 10.09
CA LYS A 12 12.80 -6.80 11.38
C LYS A 12 12.89 -5.51 12.21
N LYS A 13 11.78 -5.09 12.80
CA LYS A 13 11.68 -3.88 13.61
C LYS A 13 11.93 -4.29 15.07
N PRO A 14 12.97 -3.74 15.73
CA PRO A 14 13.35 -4.19 17.07
C PRO A 14 12.34 -3.80 18.16
N HIS A 15 11.46 -2.83 17.88
CA HIS A 15 10.53 -2.25 18.86
C HIS A 15 9.08 -2.74 18.71
N VAL A 16 8.81 -3.70 17.82
CA VAL A 16 7.47 -4.29 17.68
C VAL A 16 7.51 -5.75 18.12
N SER A 17 6.48 -6.18 18.85
CA SER A 17 6.35 -7.56 19.36
C SER A 17 5.64 -8.52 18.41
N TYR A 18 5.16 -8.02 17.26
CA TYR A 18 4.44 -8.81 16.28
C TYR A 18 5.35 -9.83 15.58
N ALA A 19 4.77 -10.96 15.16
CA ALA A 19 5.52 -11.98 14.43
C ALA A 19 6.05 -11.41 13.11
N PHE A 20 7.34 -11.61 12.85
CA PHE A 20 8.00 -11.13 11.64
C PHE A 20 8.15 -12.27 10.63
N TYR A 21 7.74 -12.02 9.40
CA TYR A 21 7.98 -12.89 8.25
C TYR A 21 9.02 -12.29 7.32
N SER A 22 9.91 -13.12 6.79
CA SER A 22 10.99 -12.70 5.88
C SER A 22 10.47 -12.30 4.50
N ASN A 23 9.40 -12.93 4.03
CA ASN A 23 8.78 -12.69 2.74
C ASN A 23 7.26 -12.65 2.85
N VAL A 24 6.59 -12.07 1.85
CA VAL A 24 5.14 -11.85 1.89
C VAL A 24 4.33 -13.13 1.64
N TYR A 25 4.90 -14.11 0.94
CA TYR A 25 4.26 -15.40 0.70
C TYR A 25 4.05 -16.19 2.00
N GLU A 26 5.07 -16.24 2.87
CA GLU A 26 4.95 -16.86 4.20
C GLU A 26 3.93 -16.12 5.07
N LEU A 27 3.90 -14.78 4.99
CA LEU A 27 2.90 -13.98 5.70
C LEU A 27 1.49 -14.35 5.22
N ALA A 28 1.26 -14.35 3.91
CA ALA A 28 -0.04 -14.66 3.29
C ALA A 28 -0.53 -16.07 3.63
N THR A 29 0.37 -17.06 3.65
CA THR A 29 0.05 -18.45 4.06
C THR A 29 -0.45 -18.54 5.51
N ASN A 30 -0.13 -17.56 6.36
CA ASN A 30 -0.39 -17.60 7.81
C ASN A 30 -1.32 -16.47 8.28
N CYS A 31 -2.08 -15.82 7.40
CA CYS A 31 -3.06 -14.82 7.79
C CYS A 31 -4.34 -14.92 6.96
N ASP A 32 -5.48 -14.56 7.58
CA ASP A 32 -6.78 -14.50 6.89
C ASP A 32 -7.02 -13.12 6.25
N ALA A 33 -6.25 -12.10 6.64
CA ALA A 33 -6.33 -10.76 6.11
C ALA A 33 -4.93 -10.18 5.87
N LEU A 34 -4.68 -9.68 4.66
CA LEU A 34 -3.41 -9.09 4.26
C LEU A 34 -3.62 -7.60 3.96
N VAL A 35 -3.01 -6.72 4.76
CA VAL A 35 -3.09 -5.26 4.59
C VAL A 35 -1.78 -4.71 4.04
N ILE A 36 -1.86 -3.99 2.93
CA ILE A 36 -0.72 -3.40 2.23
C ILE A 36 -0.65 -1.90 2.54
N CYS A 37 0.46 -1.50 3.15
CA CYS A 37 0.76 -0.11 3.50
C CYS A 37 2.22 0.27 3.23
N CYS A 38 2.88 -0.43 2.30
CA CYS A 38 4.25 -0.12 1.87
C CYS A 38 4.27 0.79 0.64
N GLY A 39 5.39 1.47 0.42
CA GLY A 39 5.61 2.29 -0.77
C GLY A 39 5.93 1.45 -2.01
N LEU A 40 5.60 1.99 -3.18
CA LEU A 40 5.98 1.41 -4.47
C LEU A 40 7.48 1.65 -4.75
N THR A 41 8.17 0.58 -5.10
CA THR A 41 9.58 0.50 -5.46
C THR A 41 9.74 -0.61 -6.50
N GLU A 42 10.89 -0.72 -7.15
CA GLU A 42 11.17 -1.86 -8.04
C GLU A 42 11.00 -3.22 -7.33
N GLN A 43 11.30 -3.30 -6.04
CA GLN A 43 11.18 -4.54 -5.25
C GLN A 43 9.74 -4.83 -4.80
N THR A 44 8.87 -3.81 -4.73
CA THR A 44 7.48 -3.98 -4.30
C THR A 44 6.49 -4.01 -5.46
N HIS A 45 6.92 -3.70 -6.68
CA HIS A 45 6.13 -3.83 -7.89
C HIS A 45 5.70 -5.28 -8.12
N HIS A 46 4.38 -5.54 -8.17
CA HIS A 46 3.75 -6.86 -8.29
C HIS A 46 4.29 -7.87 -7.25
N MET A 47 4.73 -7.38 -6.08
CA MET A 47 5.17 -8.23 -4.98
C MET A 47 4.04 -9.14 -4.51
N ILE A 48 2.79 -8.66 -4.61
CA ILE A 48 1.61 -9.49 -4.41
C ILE A 48 1.18 -10.04 -5.77
N ASN A 49 1.87 -11.10 -6.18
CA ASN A 49 1.59 -11.83 -7.41
C ASN A 49 0.54 -12.94 -7.18
N ARG A 50 0.23 -13.69 -8.24
CA ARG A 50 -0.69 -14.84 -8.20
C ARG A 50 -0.39 -15.85 -7.07
N GLU A 51 0.89 -16.17 -6.84
CA GLU A 51 1.29 -17.16 -5.84
C GLU A 51 0.96 -16.69 -4.42
N VAL A 52 1.17 -15.40 -4.13
CA VAL A 52 0.85 -14.79 -2.83
C VAL A 52 -0.67 -14.71 -2.64
N LEU A 53 -1.41 -14.35 -3.69
CA LEU A 53 -2.88 -14.28 -3.65
C LEU A 53 -3.50 -15.68 -3.41
N LEU A 54 -2.98 -16.72 -4.05
CA LEU A 54 -3.40 -18.11 -3.81
C LEU A 54 -3.02 -18.61 -2.42
N ALA A 55 -1.89 -18.16 -1.87
CA ALA A 55 -1.48 -18.50 -0.50
C ALA A 55 -2.43 -17.88 0.55
N LEU A 56 -2.94 -16.67 0.29
CA LEU A 56 -3.98 -16.03 1.10
C LEU A 56 -5.33 -16.77 0.96
N GLY A 57 -5.67 -17.18 -0.27
CA GLY A 57 -6.71 -18.18 -0.55
C GLY A 57 -8.16 -17.70 -0.42
N LYS A 58 -9.08 -18.68 -0.48
CA LYS A 58 -10.53 -18.47 -0.64
C LYS A 58 -11.24 -17.81 0.53
N GLU A 59 -10.69 -17.97 1.72
CA GLU A 59 -11.22 -17.31 2.94
C GLU A 59 -10.48 -16.00 3.23
N GLY A 60 -9.42 -15.73 2.46
CA GLY A 60 -8.53 -14.61 2.70
C GLY A 60 -9.00 -13.31 2.06
N VAL A 61 -8.77 -12.20 2.75
CA VAL A 61 -9.11 -10.85 2.29
C VAL A 61 -7.87 -10.00 2.13
N ILE A 62 -7.74 -9.33 0.99
CA ILE A 62 -6.65 -8.38 0.74
C ILE A 62 -7.14 -6.94 0.86
N VAL A 63 -6.37 -6.07 1.52
CA VAL A 63 -6.67 -4.64 1.64
C VAL A 63 -5.47 -3.84 1.15
N ASN A 64 -5.66 -2.95 0.18
CA ASN A 64 -4.60 -2.10 -0.35
C ASN A 64 -4.89 -0.61 -0.12
N ILE A 65 -4.05 0.02 0.70
CA ILE A 65 -4.02 1.47 0.95
C ILE A 65 -2.65 2.06 0.61
N GLY A 66 -1.82 1.31 -0.12
CA GLY A 66 -0.46 1.69 -0.51
C GLY A 66 -0.44 2.29 -1.91
N HIS A 67 -0.06 1.47 -2.90
CA HIS A 67 -0.10 1.81 -4.32
C HIS A 67 -0.68 0.62 -5.09
N GLY A 68 -1.41 0.88 -6.18
CA GLY A 68 -2.05 -0.16 -6.98
C GLY A 68 -1.08 -1.23 -7.50
N SER A 69 0.01 -0.80 -8.14
CA SER A 69 1.04 -1.68 -8.75
C SER A 69 1.86 -2.51 -7.77
N ILE A 70 1.52 -2.55 -6.48
CA ILE A 70 2.08 -3.52 -5.54
C ILE A 70 1.41 -4.89 -5.72
N ILE A 71 0.14 -4.90 -6.10
CA ILE A 71 -0.60 -6.09 -6.50
C ILE A 71 -0.51 -6.24 -8.01
N ASP A 72 -0.38 -7.47 -8.49
CA ASP A 72 -0.69 -7.78 -9.89
C ASP A 72 -2.22 -7.78 -10.06
N GLU A 73 -2.77 -6.64 -10.48
CA GLU A 73 -4.22 -6.36 -10.50
C GLU A 73 -4.95 -7.36 -11.40
N LYS A 74 -4.35 -7.72 -12.54
CA LYS A 74 -4.92 -8.68 -13.48
C LYS A 74 -5.09 -10.07 -12.84
N GLU A 75 -4.06 -10.54 -12.13
CA GLU A 75 -4.13 -11.83 -11.44
C GLU A 75 -5.13 -11.80 -10.28
N MET A 76 -5.17 -10.70 -9.52
CA MET A 76 -6.15 -10.52 -8.44
C MET A 76 -7.60 -10.55 -8.96
N VAL A 77 -7.90 -9.79 -10.03
CA VAL A 77 -9.23 -9.77 -10.65
C VAL A 77 -9.65 -11.18 -11.07
N GLN A 78 -8.75 -11.93 -11.73
CA GLN A 78 -9.05 -13.30 -12.13
C GLN A 78 -9.37 -14.21 -10.95
N LEU A 79 -8.59 -14.13 -9.86
CA LEU A 79 -8.80 -14.97 -8.68
C LEU A 79 -10.08 -14.60 -7.93
N LEU A 80 -10.43 -13.31 -7.84
CA LEU A 80 -11.69 -12.86 -7.26
C LEU A 80 -12.89 -13.36 -8.07
N VAL A 81 -12.86 -13.22 -9.40
CA VAL A 81 -13.92 -13.71 -10.30
C VAL A 81 -14.07 -15.23 -10.22
N GLN A 82 -12.96 -15.96 -10.03
CA GLN A 82 -12.98 -17.43 -9.88
C GLN A 82 -13.38 -17.90 -8.47
N GLY A 83 -13.49 -17.00 -7.49
CA GLY A 83 -13.71 -17.36 -6.09
C GLY A 83 -12.52 -18.09 -5.46
N GLU A 84 -11.31 -17.85 -5.98
CA GLU A 84 -10.04 -18.36 -5.43
C GLU A 84 -9.43 -17.40 -4.41
N LEU A 85 -9.91 -16.15 -4.35
CA LEU A 85 -9.62 -15.15 -3.32
C LEU A 85 -10.94 -14.70 -2.68
N GLY A 86 -10.98 -14.62 -1.34
CA GLY A 86 -12.21 -14.39 -0.59
C GLY A 86 -12.81 -12.98 -0.75
N GLY A 87 -11.96 -11.97 -0.88
CA GLY A 87 -12.42 -10.60 -1.13
C GLY A 87 -11.30 -9.57 -1.15
N ALA A 88 -11.65 -8.34 -1.52
CA ALA A 88 -10.70 -7.24 -1.61
C ALA A 88 -11.28 -5.90 -1.12
N GLY A 89 -10.47 -5.10 -0.42
CA GLY A 89 -10.74 -3.70 -0.11
C GLY A 89 -9.65 -2.82 -0.73
N LEU A 90 -9.99 -2.00 -1.73
CA LEU A 90 -9.01 -1.28 -2.54
C LEU A 90 -9.27 0.23 -2.49
N ASP A 91 -8.29 1.00 -2.01
CA ASP A 91 -8.29 2.46 -2.15
C ASP A 91 -7.47 2.94 -3.36
N VAL A 92 -6.61 2.08 -3.90
CA VAL A 92 -5.64 2.41 -4.95
C VAL A 92 -5.65 1.36 -6.07
N PHE A 93 -5.36 1.80 -7.30
CA PHE A 93 -5.45 0.98 -8.52
C PHE A 93 -4.21 1.13 -9.40
N GLU A 94 -3.94 0.16 -10.28
CA GLU A 94 -2.76 0.24 -11.16
C GLU A 94 -2.84 1.43 -12.13
N ASN A 95 -4.03 1.71 -12.66
CA ASN A 95 -4.23 2.69 -13.73
C ASN A 95 -5.25 3.76 -13.34
N GLU A 96 -5.03 4.42 -12.20
CA GLU A 96 -5.93 5.47 -11.73
C GLU A 96 -6.11 6.61 -12.75
N PRO A 97 -7.35 7.13 -12.92
CA PRO A 97 -8.56 6.84 -12.13
C PRO A 97 -9.38 5.64 -12.66
N SER A 98 -8.88 4.89 -13.64
CA SER A 98 -9.57 3.73 -14.20
C SER A 98 -9.51 2.53 -13.25
N VAL A 99 -10.62 1.80 -13.18
CA VAL A 99 -10.78 0.58 -12.38
C VAL A 99 -11.31 -0.52 -13.30
N PRO A 100 -10.84 -1.77 -13.18
CA PRO A 100 -11.42 -2.91 -13.90
C PRO A 100 -12.92 -3.05 -13.66
N GLU A 101 -13.70 -3.18 -14.73
CA GLU A 101 -15.17 -3.26 -14.67
C GLU A 101 -15.63 -4.48 -13.87
N GLU A 102 -14.87 -5.58 -13.93
CA GLU A 102 -15.15 -6.81 -13.19
C GLU A 102 -15.22 -6.56 -11.68
N LEU A 103 -14.37 -5.68 -11.13
CA LEU A 103 -14.37 -5.37 -9.70
C LEU A 103 -15.64 -4.63 -9.25
N LEU A 104 -16.26 -3.85 -10.14
CA LEU A 104 -17.49 -3.12 -9.84
C LEU A 104 -18.70 -4.03 -9.66
N ALA A 105 -18.64 -5.25 -10.22
CA ALA A 105 -19.73 -6.21 -10.20
C ALA A 105 -19.62 -7.24 -9.06
N LEU A 106 -18.53 -7.24 -8.28
CA LEU A 106 -18.27 -8.25 -7.26
C LEU A 106 -18.69 -7.77 -5.87
N ASP A 107 -19.63 -8.49 -5.25
CA ASP A 107 -20.08 -8.21 -3.86
C ASP A 107 -18.97 -8.44 -2.81
N SER A 108 -17.94 -9.22 -3.15
CA SER A 108 -16.76 -9.48 -2.30
C SER A 108 -15.71 -8.37 -2.35
N VAL A 109 -15.98 -7.29 -3.09
CA VAL A 109 -15.04 -6.19 -3.33
C VAL A 109 -15.61 -4.86 -2.85
N VAL A 110 -14.80 -4.10 -2.11
CA VAL A 110 -15.09 -2.72 -1.72
C VAL A 110 -14.03 -1.80 -2.31
N LEU A 111 -14.47 -0.71 -2.93
CA LEU A 111 -13.61 0.23 -3.63
C LEU A 111 -13.76 1.63 -3.04
N SER A 112 -12.65 2.34 -2.86
CA SER A 112 -12.63 3.76 -2.53
C SER A 112 -11.71 4.53 -3.51
N PRO A 113 -12.03 5.79 -3.86
CA PRO A 113 -11.35 6.49 -4.95
C PRO A 113 -10.09 7.24 -4.47
N HIS A 114 -9.09 6.51 -3.96
CA HIS A 114 -7.82 7.05 -3.45
C HIS A 114 -8.02 8.16 -2.42
N THR A 115 -8.72 7.81 -1.34
CA THR A 115 -9.19 8.76 -0.32
C THR A 115 -8.71 8.45 1.08
N ALA A 116 -7.83 7.46 1.29
CA ALA A 116 -7.36 7.06 2.62
C ALA A 116 -6.80 8.22 3.47
N VAL A 117 -6.29 9.28 2.82
CA VAL A 117 -5.69 10.45 3.47
C VAL A 117 -6.69 11.58 3.74
N TYR A 118 -7.89 11.57 3.16
CA TYR A 118 -8.80 12.73 3.14
C TYR A 118 -9.68 12.86 4.38
N THR A 119 -9.07 13.28 5.49
CA THR A 119 -9.80 13.82 6.66
C THR A 119 -9.52 15.32 6.80
N PRO A 120 -10.44 16.11 7.41
CA PRO A 120 -10.19 17.52 7.69
C PRO A 120 -8.88 17.75 8.46
N GLU A 121 -8.59 16.90 9.45
CA GLU A 121 -7.38 16.96 10.27
C GLU A 121 -6.13 16.68 9.43
N THR A 122 -6.12 15.59 8.65
CA THR A 122 -4.96 15.25 7.81
C THR A 122 -4.71 16.31 6.73
N LEU A 123 -5.76 16.89 6.15
CA LEU A 123 -5.62 17.96 5.16
C LEU A 123 -5.04 19.24 5.78
N SER A 124 -5.43 19.57 7.02
CA SER A 124 -4.83 20.69 7.77
C SER A 124 -3.34 20.44 8.01
N ASP A 125 -2.98 19.28 8.55
CA ASP A 125 -1.59 18.92 8.85
C ASP A 125 -0.72 18.88 7.59
N LEU A 126 -1.28 18.39 6.47
CA LEU A 126 -0.60 18.37 5.18
C LEU A 126 -0.34 19.79 4.66
N CYS A 127 -1.32 20.69 4.74
CA CYS A 127 -1.18 22.09 4.38
C CYS A 127 -0.06 22.75 5.20
N ASP A 128 -0.08 22.57 6.52
CA ASP A 128 0.93 23.12 7.42
C ASP A 128 2.33 22.59 7.08
N LEU A 129 2.46 21.29 6.80
CA LEU A 129 3.73 20.69 6.41
C LEU A 129 4.24 21.23 5.06
N VAL A 130 3.35 21.40 4.07
CA VAL A 130 3.73 21.94 2.75
C VAL A 130 4.18 23.39 2.87
N VAL A 131 3.39 24.22 3.54
CA VAL A 131 3.72 25.64 3.77
C VAL A 131 5.04 25.75 4.54
N GLY A 132 5.20 24.98 5.62
CA GLY A 132 6.42 25.00 6.43
C GLY A 132 7.67 24.56 5.66
N ASN A 133 7.56 23.59 4.74
CA ASN A 133 8.68 23.23 3.85
C ASN A 133 9.01 24.35 2.86
N LEU A 134 8.01 25.03 2.27
CA LEU A 134 8.25 26.15 1.36
C LEU A 134 8.91 27.33 2.07
N GLU A 135 8.42 27.69 3.26
CA GLU A 135 9.03 28.74 4.08
C GLU A 135 10.47 28.41 4.46
N ALA A 136 10.74 27.17 4.86
CA ALA A 136 12.08 26.69 5.17
C ALA A 136 13.00 26.81 3.95
N PHE A 137 12.54 26.35 2.77
CA PHE A 137 13.29 26.42 1.52
C PHE A 137 13.69 27.86 1.16
N PHE A 138 12.71 28.78 1.08
CA PHE A 138 12.98 30.18 0.71
C PHE A 138 13.76 30.96 1.79
N SER A 139 13.78 30.47 3.03
CA SER A 139 14.57 31.04 4.13
C SER A 139 15.96 30.42 4.27
N ASN A 140 16.38 29.53 3.37
CA ASN A 140 17.63 28.75 3.47
C ASN A 140 17.76 27.97 4.80
N LYS A 141 16.65 27.44 5.31
CA LYS A 141 16.60 26.57 6.50
C LYS A 141 16.44 25.10 6.08
N PRO A 142 16.82 24.14 6.94
CA PRO A 142 16.52 22.73 6.71
C PRO A 142 15.02 22.48 6.52
N LEU A 143 14.67 21.67 5.53
CA LEU A 143 13.30 21.24 5.27
C LEU A 143 12.73 20.43 6.44
N LEU A 144 11.44 20.58 6.71
CA LEU A 144 10.73 19.85 7.77
C LEU A 144 10.64 18.35 7.45
N SER A 145 10.47 18.01 6.17
CA SER A 145 10.29 16.63 5.72
C SER A 145 11.00 16.38 4.39
N SER A 146 12.34 16.46 4.40
CA SER A 146 13.15 16.11 3.23
C SER A 146 13.04 14.62 2.91
N VAL A 147 12.85 14.28 1.64
CA VAL A 147 12.89 12.90 1.16
C VAL A 147 14.30 12.54 0.70
N THR A 148 14.79 11.37 1.10
CA THR A 148 16.05 10.84 0.58
C THR A 148 15.80 10.21 -0.79
N THR A 149 16.11 10.94 -1.86
CA THR A 149 16.09 10.43 -3.22
C THR A 149 17.47 9.88 -3.55
N THR A 150 17.58 8.57 -3.82
CA THR A 150 18.85 7.93 -4.22
C THR A 150 19.35 8.41 -5.60
N LYS A 151 18.65 9.34 -6.24
CA LYS A 151 19.01 10.02 -7.49
C LYS A 151 18.36 11.41 -7.52
N LEU A 152 18.97 12.41 -6.89
CA LEU A 152 18.67 13.82 -7.17
C LEU A 152 19.79 14.78 -6.70
N ASP A 153 21.02 14.29 -6.53
CA ASP A 153 22.21 15.13 -6.30
C ASP A 153 22.62 15.97 -7.54
N SER A 154 21.77 16.03 -8.57
CA SER A 154 22.09 16.73 -9.84
C SER A 154 21.07 17.78 -10.28
N VAL A 155 20.05 18.11 -9.47
CA VAL A 155 19.21 19.29 -9.76
C VAL A 155 19.60 20.40 -8.80
N GLY A 156 20.74 21.00 -9.10
CA GLY A 156 21.05 22.34 -8.60
C GLY A 156 20.00 23.29 -9.17
N PHE A 157 19.13 23.80 -8.31
CA PHE A 157 18.41 25.03 -8.60
C PHE A 157 19.41 26.18 -8.44
N THR A 158 20.06 26.53 -9.54
CA THR A 158 20.72 27.84 -9.74
C THR A 158 19.74 28.80 -10.38
#